data_AF-A0A378AB94-F1
#
_entry.id   AF-A0A378AB94-F1
#
_cell.length_a   1.000
_cell.length_b   1.000
_cell.length_c   1.000
_cell.angle_alpha   90.00
_cell.angle_beta   90.00
_cell.angle_gamma   90.00
#
_symmetry.space_group_name_H-M   'P 1'
#
loop_
_entity.id
_entity.type
_entity.pdbx_description
1 polymer ?
#
loop_
_entity_poly.entity_id
_entity_poly.type
_entity_poly.pdbx_seq_one_letter_code
_entity_poly.pdbx_strand_id
1 'polypeptide(L)'
;MELDHLGCRTARRLVSPALALWLCSQPFAARADLYFNPRFLADDPAAVADLSGFEKGQEVPPGTYRVDIYLNNGFMTTRDVTFQADAQGHGLSPCLTRGQLASMGVDTGRVPGMATLDSTACVPLTTLISEATTRFDVGQQRLYLTVPQAFMGNHARGYIPPELWDNGITAGLITITSRAITPITPQVAAAVTPI
;
A
#
# COMPACT_ATOMS: atom_id res chain seq x y z
N MET A 1 79.68 -42.42 -45.91
CA MET A 1 79.44 -41.05 -45.45
C MET A 1 77.99 -41.01 -45.02
N GLU A 2 77.64 -41.47 -43.83
CA GLU A 2 78.05 -40.99 -42.50
C GLU A 2 77.60 -39.55 -42.26
N LEU A 3 76.55 -39.40 -41.45
CA LEU A 3 76.55 -38.57 -40.22
C LEU A 3 75.22 -38.73 -39.46
N ASP A 4 75.31 -39.51 -38.39
CA ASP A 4 74.83 -39.31 -37.02
C ASP A 4 73.64 -38.41 -36.66
N HIS A 5 72.77 -39.03 -35.85
CA HIS A 5 72.19 -38.58 -34.59
C HIS A 5 71.95 -37.07 -34.34
N LEU A 6 70.71 -36.72 -33.96
CA LEU A 6 70.44 -36.13 -32.63
C LEU A 6 68.94 -36.15 -32.33
N GLY A 7 68.56 -36.79 -31.22
CA GLY A 7 67.19 -36.84 -30.73
C GLY A 7 66.73 -35.51 -30.14
N CYS A 8 65.63 -34.97 -30.67
CA CYS A 8 64.85 -33.95 -29.98
C CYS A 8 63.78 -34.65 -29.13
N ARG A 9 64.04 -34.83 -27.83
CA ARG A 9 62.99 -35.20 -26.87
C ARG A 9 62.09 -33.99 -26.66
N THR A 10 61.07 -33.83 -27.50
CA THR A 10 59.97 -32.91 -27.21
C THR A 10 59.21 -33.44 -26.00
N ALA A 11 59.51 -32.90 -24.82
CA ALA A 11 58.68 -33.04 -23.63
C ALA A 11 57.33 -32.39 -23.94
N ARG A 12 56.41 -33.20 -24.46
CA ARG A 12 55.01 -32.83 -24.70
C ARG A 12 54.41 -32.61 -23.30
N ARG A 13 54.46 -31.36 -22.80
CA ARG A 13 53.69 -30.97 -21.62
C ARG A 13 52.24 -31.20 -21.99
N LEU A 14 51.71 -32.35 -21.58
CA LEU A 14 50.30 -32.69 -21.60
C LEU A 14 49.60 -31.62 -20.75
N VAL A 15 49.17 -30.53 -21.39
CA VAL A 15 48.16 -29.67 -20.81
C VAL A 15 46.94 -30.56 -20.65
N SER A 16 46.65 -30.95 -19.41
CA SER A 16 45.57 -31.88 -19.09
C SER A 16 44.28 -31.41 -19.79
N PRO A 17 43.60 -32.30 -20.56
CA PRO A 17 42.37 -31.95 -21.26
C PRO A 17 41.24 -31.51 -20.31
N ALA A 18 41.39 -31.76 -19.01
CA ALA A 18 40.48 -31.31 -17.96
C ALA A 18 40.30 -29.78 -17.89
N LEU A 19 41.33 -28.98 -18.22
CA LEU A 19 41.22 -27.50 -18.14
C LEU A 19 40.40 -26.93 -19.31
N ALA A 20 40.48 -27.55 -20.49
CA ALA A 20 39.71 -27.13 -21.66
C ALA A 20 38.21 -27.47 -21.52
N LEU A 21 37.89 -28.61 -20.88
CA LEU A 21 36.50 -28.98 -20.60
C LEU A 21 35.82 -28.07 -19.56
N TRP A 22 36.58 -27.50 -18.62
CA TRP A 22 36.03 -26.59 -17.60
C TRP A 22 35.67 -25.19 -18.13
N LEU A 23 36.35 -24.76 -19.21
CA LEU A 23 36.06 -23.48 -19.86
C LEU A 23 34.76 -23.54 -20.71
N CYS A 24 34.45 -24.71 -21.28
CA CYS A 24 33.24 -24.93 -22.07
C CYS A 24 31.99 -25.23 -21.23
N SER A 25 32.15 -25.52 -19.94
CA SER A 25 31.04 -25.79 -19.02
C SER A 25 30.51 -24.53 -18.32
N GLN A 26 30.91 -23.33 -18.74
CA GLN A 26 30.27 -22.11 -18.24
C GLN A 26 28.85 -22.06 -18.81
N PRO A 27 27.81 -22.07 -17.97
CA PRO A 27 26.44 -21.95 -18.47
C PRO A 27 26.30 -20.57 -19.11
N PHE A 28 26.13 -20.53 -20.43
CA PHE A 28 25.71 -19.31 -21.10
C PHE A 28 24.27 -19.05 -20.68
N ALA A 29 24.06 -18.08 -19.79
CA ALA A 29 22.72 -17.66 -19.41
C ALA A 29 22.08 -16.99 -20.64
N ALA A 30 21.34 -17.77 -21.43
CA ALA A 30 20.48 -17.25 -22.48
C ALA A 30 19.35 -16.47 -21.79
N ARG A 31 19.34 -15.15 -21.97
CA ARG A 31 18.22 -14.30 -21.57
C ARG A 31 17.27 -14.21 -22.76
N ALA A 32 16.08 -14.77 -22.61
CA ALA A 32 14.98 -14.55 -23.53
C ALA A 32 14.12 -13.43 -22.96
N ASP A 33 14.00 -12.33 -23.69
CA ASP A 33 13.03 -11.28 -23.36
C ASP A 33 11.61 -11.79 -23.69
N LEU A 34 10.60 -11.31 -22.96
CA LEU A 34 9.21 -11.59 -23.26
C LEU A 34 8.81 -10.85 -24.54
N TYR A 35 8.09 -11.51 -25.44
CA TYR A 35 7.60 -10.92 -26.69
C TYR A 35 6.10 -11.19 -26.86
N PHE A 36 5.34 -10.15 -27.17
CA PHE A 36 3.91 -10.25 -27.46
C PHE A 36 3.64 -10.02 -28.94
N ASN A 37 3.04 -11.01 -29.62
CA ASN A 37 2.66 -10.86 -31.03
C ASN A 37 1.40 -10.00 -31.15
N PRO A 38 1.47 -8.79 -31.76
CA PRO A 38 0.32 -7.88 -31.85
C PRO A 38 -0.83 -8.46 -32.68
N ARG A 39 -0.57 -9.43 -33.58
CA ARG A 39 -1.62 -10.06 -34.40
C ARG A 39 -2.66 -10.84 -33.59
N PHE A 40 -2.40 -11.12 -32.32
CA PHE A 40 -3.40 -11.73 -31.43
C PHE A 40 -4.41 -10.72 -30.88
N LEU A 41 -4.12 -9.42 -30.95
CA LEU A 41 -4.99 -8.36 -30.48
C LEU A 41 -5.81 -7.73 -31.62
N ALA A 42 -5.21 -7.62 -32.82
CA ALA A 42 -5.90 -7.12 -34.01
C ALA A 42 -5.29 -7.69 -35.31
N ASP A 43 -6.08 -7.75 -36.38
CA ASP A 43 -5.63 -8.20 -37.70
C ASP A 43 -4.56 -7.29 -38.31
N ASP A 44 -4.66 -5.99 -38.05
CA ASP A 44 -3.68 -4.97 -38.42
C ASP A 44 -2.74 -4.68 -37.22
N PRO A 45 -1.47 -5.10 -37.28
CA PRO A 45 -0.49 -4.79 -36.23
C PRO A 45 -0.30 -3.30 -35.98
N ALA A 46 -0.50 -2.44 -36.98
CA ALA A 46 -0.32 -0.99 -36.83
C ALA A 46 -1.45 -0.34 -36.01
N ALA A 47 -2.58 -1.03 -35.84
CA ALA A 47 -3.69 -0.59 -34.99
C ALA A 47 -3.49 -0.96 -33.51
N VAL A 48 -2.49 -1.78 -33.19
CA VAL A 48 -2.19 -2.22 -31.82
C VAL A 48 -1.28 -1.20 -31.14
N ALA A 49 -1.62 -0.82 -29.92
CA ALA A 49 -0.79 0.07 -29.10
C ALA A 49 0.57 -0.58 -28.76
N ASP A 50 1.56 0.23 -28.38
CA ASP A 50 2.88 -0.27 -28.00
C ASP A 50 2.79 -1.26 -26.83
N LEU A 51 3.32 -2.48 -27.04
CA LEU A 51 3.33 -3.57 -26.07
C LEU A 51 4.63 -3.65 -25.26
N SER A 52 5.61 -2.79 -25.53
CA SER A 52 6.94 -2.84 -24.93
C SER A 52 6.97 -2.77 -23.40
N GLY A 53 5.95 -2.14 -22.79
CA GLY A 53 5.78 -2.12 -21.34
C GLY A 53 5.49 -3.50 -20.75
N PHE A 54 4.60 -4.27 -21.39
CA PHE A 54 4.22 -5.61 -20.95
C PHE A 54 5.37 -6.61 -21.10
N GLU A 55 6.18 -6.45 -22.14
CA GLU A 55 7.40 -7.24 -22.38
C GLU A 55 8.45 -7.04 -21.27
N LYS A 56 8.44 -5.88 -20.60
CA LYS A 56 9.33 -5.55 -19.48
C LYS A 56 8.71 -5.85 -18.11
N GLY A 57 7.57 -6.54 -18.07
CA GLY A 57 6.89 -6.94 -16.85
C GLY A 57 5.95 -5.90 -16.25
N GLN A 58 5.61 -4.82 -16.98
CA GLN A 58 4.53 -3.92 -16.54
C GLN A 58 3.18 -4.59 -16.79
N GLU A 59 2.33 -4.65 -15.76
CA GLU A 59 0.99 -5.25 -15.88
C GLU A 59 -0.01 -4.35 -16.62
N VAL A 60 0.19 -3.03 -16.57
CA VAL A 60 -0.72 -2.04 -17.12
C VAL A 60 0.03 -0.73 -17.44
N PRO A 61 -0.34 0.00 -18.50
CA PRO A 61 0.31 1.28 -18.84
C PRO A 61 -0.13 2.41 -17.89
N PRO A 62 0.63 3.52 -17.81
CA PRO A 62 0.20 4.74 -17.15
C PRO A 62 -1.13 5.25 -17.72
N GLY A 63 -2.01 5.75 -16.87
CA GLY A 63 -3.37 6.09 -17.26
C GLY A 63 -4.28 6.35 -16.08
N THR A 64 -5.56 6.59 -16.35
CA THR A 64 -6.57 6.78 -15.30
C THR A 64 -7.42 5.53 -15.17
N TYR A 65 -7.51 5.00 -13.96
CA TYR A 65 -8.24 3.78 -13.66
C TYR A 65 -9.22 4.01 -12.51
N ARG A 66 -10.43 3.46 -12.64
CA ARG A 66 -11.40 3.38 -11.54
C ARG A 66 -10.93 2.29 -10.58
N VAL A 67 -10.61 2.64 -9.35
CA VAL A 67 -10.05 1.71 -8.36
C VAL A 67 -10.73 1.83 -6.99
N ASP A 68 -10.77 0.72 -6.27
CA ASP A 68 -11.06 0.67 -4.84
C ASP A 68 -9.79 0.98 -4.07
N ILE A 69 -9.82 2.03 -3.24
CA ILE A 69 -8.67 2.46 -2.45
C ILE A 69 -8.76 1.85 -1.05
N TYR A 70 -7.71 1.12 -0.67
CA TYR A 70 -7.51 0.56 0.65
C TYR A 70 -6.32 1.23 1.33
N LEU A 71 -6.50 1.71 2.56
CA LEU A 71 -5.43 2.26 3.39
C LEU A 71 -5.25 1.38 4.63
N ASN A 72 -4.06 0.86 4.86
CA ASN A 72 -3.75 -0.05 5.98
C ASN A 72 -4.78 -1.19 6.11
N ASN A 73 -5.13 -1.82 4.96
CA ASN A 73 -6.14 -2.87 4.80
C ASN A 73 -7.61 -2.46 5.02
N GLY A 74 -7.90 -1.21 5.37
CA GLY A 74 -9.27 -0.69 5.45
C GLY A 74 -9.74 -0.11 4.11
N PHE A 75 -10.96 -0.42 3.69
CA PHE A 75 -11.58 0.22 2.52
C PHE A 75 -11.87 1.70 2.81
N MET A 76 -11.49 2.59 1.89
CA MET A 76 -11.68 4.03 2.02
C MET A 76 -12.75 4.55 1.06
N THR A 77 -12.55 4.33 -0.25
CA THR A 77 -13.44 4.86 -1.30
C THR A 77 -13.16 4.20 -2.65
N THR A 78 -14.06 4.40 -3.61
CA THR A 78 -13.94 3.92 -4.99
C THR A 78 -13.95 5.12 -5.93
N ARG A 79 -12.85 5.37 -6.65
CA ARG A 79 -12.71 6.57 -7.50
C ARG A 79 -11.75 6.38 -8.65
N ASP A 80 -11.79 7.30 -9.61
CA ASP A 80 -10.81 7.39 -10.68
C ASP A 80 -9.50 7.96 -10.12
N VAL A 81 -8.40 7.25 -10.36
CA VAL A 81 -7.05 7.60 -9.94
C VAL A 81 -6.13 7.56 -11.16
N THR A 82 -5.38 8.64 -11.37
CA THR A 82 -4.35 8.70 -12.41
C THR A 82 -3.07 8.07 -11.89
N PHE A 83 -2.52 7.13 -12.64
CA PHE A 83 -1.26 6.45 -12.37
C PHE A 83 -0.20 6.93 -13.35
N GLN A 84 0.94 7.35 -12.82
CA GLN A 84 2.08 7.81 -13.60
C GLN A 84 3.21 6.79 -13.50
N ALA A 85 4.11 6.79 -14.48
CA ALA A 85 5.34 6.01 -14.36
C ALA A 85 6.09 6.48 -13.11
N ASP A 86 6.46 5.52 -12.26
CA ASP A 86 7.32 5.78 -11.13
C ASP A 86 8.68 6.33 -11.60
N ALA A 87 9.34 7.13 -10.74
CA ALA A 87 10.65 7.71 -10.99
C ALA A 87 11.75 6.67 -11.26
N GLN A 88 11.61 5.44 -10.74
CA GLN A 88 12.53 4.34 -11.03
C GLN A 88 12.15 3.54 -12.28
N GLY A 89 11.02 3.84 -12.95
CA GLY A 89 10.59 3.21 -14.21
C GLY A 89 10.13 1.76 -14.07
N HIS A 90 10.03 1.23 -12.85
CA HIS A 90 9.70 -0.17 -12.57
C HIS A 90 8.26 -0.38 -12.10
N GLY A 91 7.43 0.66 -12.11
CA GLY A 91 6.04 0.54 -11.67
C GLY A 91 5.21 1.79 -11.92
N LEU A 92 4.02 1.80 -11.34
CA LEU A 92 3.07 2.90 -11.40
C LEU A 92 2.90 3.53 -10.02
N SER A 93 2.92 4.86 -9.98
CA SER A 93 2.65 5.65 -8.79
C SER A 93 1.28 6.32 -8.89
N PRO A 94 0.39 6.17 -7.89
CA PRO A 94 -0.90 6.84 -7.89
C PRO A 94 -0.73 8.34 -7.63
N CYS A 95 -1.36 9.17 -8.44
CA CYS A 95 -1.49 10.60 -8.17
C CYS A 95 -2.62 10.82 -7.16
N LEU A 96 -2.24 11.02 -5.90
CA LEU A 96 -3.15 11.41 -4.82
C LEU A 96 -2.74 12.77 -4.27
N THR A 97 -3.72 13.66 -4.12
CA THR A 97 -3.52 15.00 -3.56
C THR A 97 -3.44 14.96 -2.03
N ARG A 98 -2.90 16.02 -1.44
CA ARG A 98 -2.87 16.19 0.02
C ARG A 98 -4.26 16.07 0.65
N GLY A 99 -5.27 16.70 0.04
CA GLY A 99 -6.65 16.64 0.54
C GLY A 99 -7.25 15.23 0.51
N GLN A 100 -6.95 14.46 -0.53
CA GLN A 100 -7.39 13.07 -0.63
C GLN A 100 -6.75 12.19 0.46
N LEU A 101 -5.44 12.32 0.69
CA LEU A 101 -4.75 11.60 1.75
C LEU A 101 -5.31 11.98 3.14
N ALA A 102 -5.54 13.26 3.39
CA ALA A 102 -6.15 13.75 4.62
C ALA A 102 -7.55 13.15 4.85
N SER A 103 -8.38 13.11 3.81
CA SER A 103 -9.73 12.51 3.89
C SER A 103 -9.73 11.01 4.18
N MET A 104 -8.63 10.31 3.89
CA MET A 104 -8.46 8.89 4.22
C MET A 104 -7.83 8.69 5.61
N GLY A 105 -7.60 9.77 6.36
CA GLY A 105 -7.07 9.72 7.72
C GLY A 105 -5.55 9.83 7.83
N VAL A 106 -4.83 10.23 6.79
CA VAL A 106 -3.40 10.57 6.89
C VAL A 106 -3.27 11.96 7.53
N ASP A 107 -2.47 12.09 8.58
CA ASP A 107 -2.14 13.37 9.19
C ASP A 107 -1.07 14.09 8.36
N THR A 108 -1.54 14.86 7.39
CA THR A 108 -0.68 15.62 6.47
C THR A 108 0.16 16.70 7.15
N GLY A 109 -0.19 17.11 8.37
CA GLY A 109 0.60 18.07 9.17
C GLY A 109 1.81 17.44 9.84
N ARG A 110 1.79 16.12 10.06
CA ARG A 110 2.91 15.36 10.64
C ARG A 110 3.94 14.94 9.61
N VAL A 111 3.65 15.07 8.31
CA VAL A 111 4.58 14.70 7.23
C VAL A 111 5.41 15.90 6.79
N PRO A 112 6.74 15.90 7.03
CA PRO A 112 7.61 16.99 6.61
C PRO A 112 7.55 17.20 5.09
N GLY A 113 7.47 18.47 4.64
CA GLY A 113 7.45 18.81 3.21
C GLY A 113 6.12 18.59 2.49
N MET A 114 5.11 17.99 3.14
CA MET A 114 3.78 17.82 2.50
C MET A 114 2.98 19.13 2.46
N ALA A 115 3.16 20.00 3.46
CA ALA A 115 2.49 21.30 3.53
C ALA A 115 2.97 22.29 2.44
N THR A 116 4.19 22.12 1.92
CA THR A 116 4.76 23.00 0.88
C THR A 116 4.30 22.64 -0.53
N LEU A 117 3.69 21.47 -0.71
CA LEU A 117 3.11 21.08 -1.99
C LEU A 117 1.85 21.89 -2.29
N ASP A 118 1.58 22.12 -3.57
CA ASP A 118 0.30 22.67 -4.00
C ASP A 118 -0.85 21.71 -3.60
N SER A 119 -2.02 22.28 -3.33
CA SER A 119 -3.24 21.52 -3.02
C SER A 119 -3.62 20.48 -4.08
N THR A 120 -3.33 20.73 -5.35
CA THR A 120 -3.65 19.84 -6.48
C THR A 120 -2.47 18.99 -6.94
N ALA A 121 -1.28 19.15 -6.33
CA ALA A 121 -0.11 18.39 -6.70
C ALA A 121 -0.26 16.90 -6.31
N CYS A 122 0.28 16.01 -7.15
CA CYS A 122 0.44 14.60 -6.80
C CYS A 122 1.48 14.49 -5.68
N VAL A 123 1.09 13.90 -4.55
CA VAL A 123 1.98 13.71 -3.40
C VAL A 123 2.84 12.47 -3.64
N PRO A 124 4.18 12.59 -3.64
CA PRO A 124 5.06 11.44 -3.77
C PRO A 124 5.15 10.71 -2.41
N LEU A 125 4.13 9.89 -2.14
CA LEU A 125 3.88 9.27 -0.83
C LEU A 125 5.09 8.45 -0.32
N THR A 126 5.64 7.59 -1.19
CA THR A 126 6.76 6.68 -0.87
C THR A 126 8.08 7.41 -0.62
N THR A 127 8.24 8.64 -1.11
CA THR A 127 9.45 9.45 -0.87
C THR A 127 9.31 10.37 0.33
N LEU A 128 8.10 10.88 0.61
CA LEU A 128 7.84 11.79 1.72
C LEU A 128 7.65 11.07 3.06
N ILE A 129 7.07 9.87 3.03
CA ILE A 129 6.81 9.08 4.22
C ILE A 129 7.69 7.82 4.16
N SER A 130 8.67 7.75 5.05
CA SER A 130 9.48 6.54 5.22
C SER A 130 8.57 5.35 5.53
N GLU A 131 8.83 4.21 4.89
CA GLU A 131 8.06 2.97 5.04
C GLU A 131 6.60 3.03 4.53
N ALA A 132 6.18 4.11 3.87
CA ALA A 132 4.93 4.09 3.13
C ALA A 132 5.10 3.29 1.83
N THR A 133 4.06 2.54 1.47
CA THR A 133 4.06 1.74 0.23
C THR A 133 2.78 1.95 -0.55
N THR A 134 2.89 1.81 -1.86
CA THR A 134 1.78 1.86 -2.82
C THR A 134 1.84 0.62 -3.69
N ARG A 135 0.73 -0.12 -3.79
CA ARG A 135 0.63 -1.28 -4.67
C ARG A 135 -0.71 -1.22 -5.42
N PHE A 136 -0.65 -1.18 -6.74
CA PHE A 136 -1.83 -1.31 -7.57
C PHE A 136 -1.99 -2.76 -8.01
N ASP A 137 -3.14 -3.35 -7.69
CA ASP A 137 -3.54 -4.68 -8.12
C ASP A 137 -4.52 -4.54 -9.28
N VAL A 138 -4.02 -4.74 -10.50
CA VAL A 138 -4.80 -4.52 -11.73
C VAL A 138 -5.96 -5.51 -11.85
N GLY A 139 -5.72 -6.77 -11.47
CA GLY A 139 -6.72 -7.84 -11.55
C GLY A 139 -7.93 -7.62 -10.66
N GLN A 140 -7.73 -6.99 -9.50
CA GLN A 140 -8.82 -6.64 -8.57
C GLN A 140 -9.27 -5.18 -8.68
N GLN A 141 -8.61 -4.36 -9.50
CA GLN A 141 -8.81 -2.90 -9.55
C GLN A 141 -8.67 -2.25 -8.16
N ARG A 142 -7.67 -2.69 -7.38
CA ARG A 142 -7.48 -2.25 -5.99
C ARG A 142 -6.15 -1.53 -5.82
N LEU A 143 -6.22 -0.33 -5.25
CA LEU A 143 -5.04 0.41 -4.81
C LEU A 143 -4.83 0.19 -3.31
N TYR A 144 -3.73 -0.47 -2.95
CA TYR A 144 -3.31 -0.65 -1.56
C TYR A 144 -2.29 0.41 -1.18
N LEU A 145 -2.59 1.14 -0.12
CA LEU A 145 -1.72 2.12 0.50
C LEU A 145 -1.36 1.63 1.91
N THR A 146 -0.08 1.67 2.25
CA THR A 146 0.38 1.46 3.64
C THR A 146 1.02 2.75 4.12
N VAL A 147 0.60 3.22 5.29
CA VAL A 147 1.15 4.43 5.92
C VAL A 147 1.42 4.13 7.40
N PRO A 148 2.63 4.39 7.92
CA PRO A 148 2.94 4.18 9.32
C PRO A 148 1.99 4.95 10.24
N GLN A 149 1.59 4.33 11.35
CA GLN A 149 0.64 4.91 12.30
C GLN A 149 1.11 6.26 12.88
N ALA A 150 2.41 6.54 12.91
CA ALA A 150 2.97 7.83 13.34
C ALA A 150 2.54 9.02 12.45
N PHE A 151 2.11 8.76 11.21
CA PHE A 151 1.60 9.75 10.24
C PHE A 151 0.10 9.58 9.99
N MET A 152 -0.58 8.72 10.74
CA MET A 152 -2.03 8.62 10.70
C MET A 152 -2.65 9.62 11.69
N GLY A 153 -3.83 10.12 11.35
CA GLY A 153 -4.66 10.93 12.23
C GLY A 153 -5.04 10.13 13.48
N ASN A 154 -5.05 10.82 14.62
CA ASN A 154 -5.35 10.20 15.91
C ASN A 154 -6.87 10.00 16.04
N HIS A 155 -7.40 8.87 15.57
CA HIS A 155 -8.76 8.43 15.89
C HIS A 155 -8.67 7.39 17.01
N ALA A 156 -8.87 7.83 18.25
CA ALA A 156 -9.05 6.88 19.36
C ALA A 156 -10.19 5.91 19.01
N ARG A 157 -10.15 4.65 19.52
CA ARG A 157 -11.29 3.75 19.32
C ARG A 157 -12.56 4.39 19.90
N GLY A 158 -13.59 4.55 19.06
CA GLY A 158 -14.82 5.28 19.40
C GLY A 158 -14.78 6.78 19.14
N TYR A 159 -13.75 7.29 18.46
CA TYR A 159 -13.69 8.70 18.04
C TYR A 159 -14.76 9.00 16.99
N ILE A 160 -15.53 10.06 17.24
CA ILE A 160 -16.52 10.61 16.32
C ILE A 160 -16.06 12.03 15.94
N PRO A 161 -15.85 12.31 14.64
CA PRO A 161 -15.51 13.65 14.15
C PRO A 161 -16.45 14.74 14.70
N PRO A 162 -15.94 15.91 15.15
CA PRO A 162 -16.76 17.01 15.65
C PRO A 162 -17.83 17.50 14.66
N GLU A 163 -17.58 17.34 13.36
CA GLU A 163 -18.53 17.71 12.30
C GLU A 163 -19.80 16.85 12.31
N LEU A 164 -19.74 15.67 12.94
CA LEU A 164 -20.88 14.78 13.14
C LEU A 164 -21.56 14.96 14.50
N TRP A 165 -21.08 15.89 15.35
CA TRP A 165 -21.68 16.11 16.66
C TRP A 165 -22.99 16.90 16.51
N ASP A 166 -24.07 16.35 17.06
CA ASP A 166 -25.33 17.06 17.18
C ASP A 166 -25.29 17.93 18.46
N ASN A 167 -25.52 19.23 18.30
CA ASN A 167 -25.62 20.17 19.43
C ASN A 167 -26.96 20.07 20.17
N GLY A 168 -27.88 19.24 19.66
CA GLY A 168 -29.24 19.13 20.15
C GLY A 168 -30.06 20.39 19.84
N ILE A 169 -31.20 20.48 20.53
CA ILE A 169 -32.12 21.62 20.42
C ILE A 169 -32.23 22.33 21.77
N THR A 170 -32.55 23.62 21.78
CA THR A 170 -32.81 24.37 23.01
C THR A 170 -34.07 23.85 23.71
N ALA A 171 -33.95 23.36 24.94
CA ALA A 171 -35.07 22.82 25.72
C ALA A 171 -34.92 23.11 27.22
N GLY A 172 -36.06 23.16 27.92
CA GLY A 172 -36.13 23.19 29.39
C GLY A 172 -36.62 21.85 29.94
N LEU A 173 -36.00 21.34 31.00
CA LEU A 173 -36.27 20.02 31.56
C LEU A 173 -36.42 20.08 33.09
N ILE A 174 -37.53 19.55 33.62
CA ILE A 174 -37.78 19.38 35.06
C ILE A 174 -38.03 17.91 35.34
N THR A 175 -37.26 17.35 36.27
CA THR A 175 -37.44 15.98 36.78
C THR A 175 -37.84 16.05 38.25
N ILE A 176 -38.99 15.49 38.62
CA ILE A 176 -39.48 15.44 40.00
C ILE A 176 -39.45 14.00 40.50
N THR A 177 -38.75 13.77 41.60
CA THR A 177 -38.80 12.51 42.34
C THR A 177 -39.46 12.75 43.70
N SER A 178 -40.47 11.97 44.04
CA SER A 178 -41.12 12.03 45.36
C SER A 178 -41.04 10.67 46.04
N ARG A 179 -40.75 10.67 47.34
CA ARG A 179 -40.66 9.44 48.15
C ARG A 179 -41.42 9.65 49.45
N ALA A 180 -42.39 8.77 49.71
CA ALA A 180 -43.13 8.76 50.97
C ALA A 180 -42.53 7.72 51.93
N ILE A 181 -42.40 8.08 53.21
CA ILE A 181 -42.06 7.16 54.30
C ILE A 181 -43.15 7.32 55.37
N THR A 182 -43.89 6.25 55.65
CA THR A 182 -44.86 6.21 56.74
C THR A 182 -44.16 5.76 58.04
N PRO A 183 -44.14 6.58 59.10
CA PRO A 183 -43.65 6.14 60.41
C PRO A 183 -44.68 5.22 61.08
N ILE A 184 -44.21 4.12 61.65
CA ILE A 184 -45.02 3.23 62.50
C ILE A 184 -45.02 3.82 63.90
N THR A 185 -46.18 4.29 64.40
CA THR A 185 -46.30 4.74 65.79
C THR A 185 -46.51 3.51 66.69
N PRO A 186 -45.66 3.25 67.70
CA PRO A 186 -45.91 2.17 68.65
C PRO A 186 -47.11 2.53 69.54
N GLN A 187 -48.10 1.64 69.62
CA GLN A 187 -49.22 1.75 70.56
C GLN A 187 -48.68 1.50 71.98
N VAL A 188 -48.61 2.53 72.83
CA VAL A 188 -48.37 2.35 74.26
C VAL A 188 -49.71 1.96 74.90
N ALA A 189 -49.86 0.69 75.24
CA ALA A 189 -50.99 0.18 76.01
C ALA A 189 -51.02 0.89 77.37
N ALA A 190 -52.06 1.69 77.61
CA ALA A 190 -52.30 2.33 78.89
C ALA A 190 -52.55 1.26 79.96
N ALA A 191 -51.83 1.40 81.08
CA ALA A 191 -51.86 0.52 82.23
C ALA A 191 -53.27 0.38 82.82
N VAL A 192 -53.64 -0.85 83.20
CA VAL A 192 -54.71 -1.13 84.16
C VAL A 192 -54.09 -1.87 85.33
N THR A 193 -54.00 -1.17 86.45
CA THR A 193 -53.93 -1.70 87.83
C THR A 193 -54.94 -0.89 88.66
N PRO A 194 -55.31 -1.26 89.88
CA PRO A 194 -55.22 -2.55 90.60
C PRO A 194 -56.59 -2.98 91.21
N ILE A 195 -56.71 -4.23 91.67
CA ILE A 195 -57.20 -4.63 93.01
C ILE A 195 -56.49 -5.94 93.35
#